data_AF-A0A817ICB5-F1
#
_entry.id   AF-A0A817ICB5-F1
#
_cell.length_a   1.000
_cell.length_b   1.000
_cell.length_c   1.000
_cell.angle_alpha   90.00
_cell.angle_beta   90.00
_cell.angle_gamma   90.00
#
_symmetry.space_group_name_H-M   'P 1'
#
loop_
_entity.id
_entity.type
_entity.pdbx_description
1 polymer ?
#
loop_
_entity_poly.entity_id
_entity_poly.type
_entity_poly.pdbx_seq_one_letter_code
_entity_poly.pdbx_strand_id
1 'polypeptide(L)'
;MNSLTFLSLFIYIAVVAAATLPELHVIKKVSFNYPYSCQRGSLSYEGCALFLTDYGVSRNMPDLLYNGACGSDNTFDVMLAGDDFGMLTDLGDVSLENVTASKAFNYENTVGRDNKFAGTIKVVNGHTYAALLAKRDIRALFVFRVENYERSGPAIITYAVKQYGIVGFVQEAPGFSWDASNY
;
A
#
# COMPACT_ATOMS: atom_id res chain seq x y z
N MET A 1 -21.61 6.56 63.76
CA MET A 1 -20.81 5.63 62.93
C MET A 1 -20.87 6.15 61.51
N ASN A 2 -19.87 6.93 61.09
CA ASN A 2 -19.83 7.54 59.75
C ASN A 2 -18.71 6.84 58.96
N SER A 3 -19.09 6.00 58.01
CA SER A 3 -18.17 5.32 57.11
C SER A 3 -17.93 6.19 55.89
N LEU A 4 -16.75 6.80 55.78
CA LEU A 4 -16.29 7.47 54.56
C LEU A 4 -15.70 6.42 53.62
N THR A 5 -16.43 6.10 52.55
CA THR A 5 -15.94 5.26 51.45
C THR A 5 -15.13 6.12 50.49
N PHE A 6 -13.80 5.96 50.52
CA PHE A 6 -12.89 6.58 49.56
C PHE A 6 -12.99 5.86 48.21
N LEU A 7 -13.51 6.53 47.18
CA LEU A 7 -13.57 6.03 45.82
C LEU A 7 -12.28 6.42 45.10
N SER A 8 -11.35 5.47 44.94
CA SER A 8 -10.12 5.67 44.15
C SER A 8 -10.43 5.68 42.66
N LEU A 9 -10.33 6.85 42.03
CA LEU A 9 -10.44 7.03 40.58
C LEU A 9 -9.12 6.61 39.91
N PHE A 10 -9.09 5.45 39.27
CA PHE A 10 -7.97 5.05 38.43
C PHE A 10 -8.11 5.70 37.05
N ILE A 11 -7.25 6.69 36.78
CA ILE A 11 -7.10 7.29 35.45
C ILE A 11 -6.24 6.33 34.61
N TYR A 12 -6.87 5.62 33.67
CA TYR A 12 -6.16 4.84 32.66
C TYR A 12 -5.68 5.78 31.55
N ILE A 13 -4.38 6.07 31.53
CA ILE A 13 -3.74 6.72 30.38
C ILE A 13 -3.47 5.62 29.36
N ALA A 14 -4.32 5.52 28.34
CA ALA A 14 -4.04 4.68 27.18
C ALA A 14 -2.88 5.32 26.40
N VAL A 15 -1.69 4.71 26.49
CA VAL A 15 -0.58 5.05 25.60
C VAL A 15 -0.95 4.53 24.22
N VAL A 16 -1.37 5.45 23.34
CA VAL A 16 -1.55 5.12 21.92
C VAL A 16 -0.16 4.80 21.38
N ALA A 17 0.10 3.53 21.11
CA ALA A 17 1.33 3.12 20.45
C ALA A 17 1.43 3.88 19.12
N ALA A 18 2.48 4.69 18.97
CA ALA A 18 2.74 5.40 17.73
C ALA A 18 2.90 4.36 16.62
N ALA A 19 2.20 4.55 15.50
CA ALA A 19 2.32 3.67 14.35
C ALA A 19 3.78 3.60 13.88
N THR A 20 4.36 2.39 13.81
CA THR A 20 5.71 2.18 13.30
C THR A 20 5.73 2.48 11.80
N LEU A 21 6.51 3.50 11.41
CA LEU A 21 6.75 3.82 10.00
C LEU A 21 7.68 2.76 9.37
N PRO A 22 7.59 2.52 8.05
CA PRO A 22 8.46 1.56 7.40
C PRO A 22 9.87 2.12 7.30
N GLU A 23 10.87 1.24 7.38
CA GLU A 23 12.24 1.60 7.02
C GLU A 23 12.32 2.00 5.54
N LEU A 24 12.92 3.17 5.29
CA LEU A 24 13.11 3.68 3.94
C LEU A 24 14.40 3.13 3.33
N HIS A 25 14.37 2.87 2.03
CA HIS A 25 15.51 2.42 1.21
C HIS A 25 16.14 1.08 1.62
N VAL A 26 15.47 0.32 2.50
CA VAL A 26 15.84 -1.06 2.84
C VAL A 26 15.11 -2.03 1.92
N ILE A 27 15.85 -2.95 1.30
CA ILE A 27 15.27 -4.01 0.47
C ILE A 27 14.76 -5.10 1.39
N LYS A 28 13.46 -5.38 1.27
CA LYS A 28 12.77 -6.45 2.01
C LYS A 28 12.21 -7.45 1.01
N LYS A 29 11.98 -8.67 1.47
CA LYS A 29 11.39 -9.76 0.68
C LYS A 29 10.05 -10.16 1.30
N VAL A 30 9.04 -10.34 0.46
CA VAL A 30 7.73 -10.84 0.90
C VAL A 30 7.24 -11.90 -0.06
N SER A 31 6.49 -12.86 0.47
CA SER A 31 5.84 -13.92 -0.27
C SER A 31 4.33 -13.76 -0.16
N PHE A 32 3.66 -13.73 -1.29
CA PHE A 32 2.23 -13.93 -1.41
C PHE A 32 1.98 -15.41 -1.67
N ASN A 33 1.14 -16.04 -0.88
CA ASN A 33 0.86 -17.48 -0.92
C ASN A 33 -0.18 -17.83 -1.98
N TYR A 34 -1.15 -16.94 -2.22
CA TYR A 34 -2.24 -17.15 -3.17
C TYR A 34 -2.85 -15.81 -3.62
N PRO A 35 -3.47 -15.75 -4.82
CA PRO A 35 -4.24 -14.58 -5.24
C PRO A 35 -5.47 -14.38 -4.34
N TYR A 36 -5.78 -13.13 -4.00
CA TYR A 36 -6.89 -12.78 -3.11
C TYR A 36 -8.22 -13.42 -3.50
N SER A 37 -8.61 -13.31 -4.78
CA SER A 37 -9.88 -13.89 -5.26
C SER A 37 -9.91 -15.43 -5.28
N CYS A 38 -8.79 -16.09 -4.95
CA CYS A 38 -8.67 -17.55 -4.85
C CYS A 38 -8.66 -18.08 -3.43
N GLN A 39 -8.82 -17.20 -2.45
CA GLN A 39 -8.89 -17.59 -1.06
C GLN A 39 -10.05 -18.57 -0.83
N ARG A 40 -9.76 -19.70 -0.18
CA ARG A 40 -10.77 -20.65 0.29
C ARG A 40 -11.05 -20.36 1.76
N GLY A 41 -12.15 -19.69 2.08
CA GLY A 41 -12.57 -19.43 3.46
C GLY A 41 -12.88 -17.97 3.75
N SER A 42 -12.51 -17.48 4.93
CA SER A 42 -12.75 -16.10 5.35
C SER A 42 -11.98 -15.12 4.47
N LEU A 43 -12.65 -14.05 4.01
CA LEU A 43 -12.04 -12.95 3.27
C LEU A 43 -11.02 -12.21 4.15
N SER A 44 -9.77 -12.64 4.08
CA SER A 44 -8.64 -12.10 4.84
C SER A 44 -7.51 -11.77 3.89
N TYR A 45 -6.84 -10.65 4.13
CA TYR A 45 -5.65 -10.26 3.36
C TYR A 45 -4.38 -11.04 3.74
N GLU A 46 -4.48 -11.94 4.71
CA GLU A 46 -3.36 -12.78 5.13
C GLU A 46 -2.80 -13.58 3.94
N GLY A 47 -1.50 -13.42 3.70
CA GLY A 47 -0.78 -14.13 2.64
C GLY A 47 -1.11 -13.70 1.22
N CYS A 48 -1.98 -12.70 0.99
CA CYS A 48 -2.27 -12.19 -0.35
C CYS A 48 -2.11 -10.67 -0.48
N ALA A 49 -1.83 -9.97 0.62
CA ALA A 49 -1.58 -8.55 0.58
C ALA A 49 -0.32 -8.13 1.35
N LEU A 50 0.27 -7.02 0.94
CA LEU A 50 1.39 -6.37 1.59
C LEU A 50 0.86 -5.19 2.40
N PHE A 51 1.25 -5.14 3.67
CA PHE A 51 1.09 -3.99 4.55
C PHE A 51 2.48 -3.45 4.87
N LEU A 52 2.72 -2.17 4.60
CA LEU A 52 3.99 -1.52 4.88
C LEU A 52 4.11 -1.12 6.37
N THR A 53 2.99 -1.01 7.08
CA THR A 53 2.94 -0.58 8.49
C THR A 53 1.85 -1.28 9.28
N ASP A 54 2.03 -1.33 10.60
CA ASP A 54 1.01 -1.80 11.56
C ASP A 54 -0.26 -0.93 11.52
N TYR A 55 -0.12 0.35 11.13
CA TYR A 55 -1.27 1.22 10.90
C TYR A 55 -2.17 0.69 9.79
N GLY A 56 -1.59 0.31 8.64
CA GLY A 56 -2.31 -0.32 7.54
C GLY A 56 -2.99 -1.63 7.98
N VAL A 57 -2.28 -2.45 8.75
CA VAL A 57 -2.82 -3.70 9.32
C VAL A 57 -4.03 -3.42 10.21
N SER A 58 -3.91 -2.49 11.16
CA SER A 58 -4.98 -2.16 12.12
C SER A 58 -6.26 -1.63 11.46
N ARG A 59 -6.13 -1.11 10.24
CA ARG A 59 -7.25 -0.59 9.44
C ARG A 59 -7.65 -1.49 8.29
N ASN A 60 -7.05 -2.69 8.21
CA ASN A 60 -7.30 -3.64 7.12
C ASN A 60 -7.17 -2.98 5.73
N MET A 61 -6.16 -2.12 5.57
CA MET A 61 -5.91 -1.30 4.38
C MET A 61 -4.57 -1.68 3.75
N PRO A 62 -4.53 -2.67 2.85
CA PRO A 62 -3.29 -3.16 2.26
C PRO A 62 -2.69 -2.19 1.26
N ASP A 63 -1.37 -2.05 1.23
CA ASP A 63 -0.64 -1.17 0.32
C ASP A 63 -0.45 -1.78 -1.07
N LEU A 64 -0.46 -3.11 -1.17
CA LEU A 64 -0.46 -3.86 -2.43
C LEU A 64 -1.28 -5.14 -2.23
N LEU A 65 -2.17 -5.44 -3.17
CA LEU A 65 -2.91 -6.70 -3.19
C LEU A 65 -2.41 -7.58 -4.34
N TYR A 66 -2.07 -8.82 -4.05
CA TYR A 66 -1.89 -9.85 -5.08
C TYR A 66 -3.24 -10.51 -5.35
N ASN A 67 -3.75 -10.33 -6.56
CA ASN A 67 -5.11 -10.70 -6.94
C ASN A 67 -5.12 -11.50 -8.26
N GLY A 68 -6.28 -12.04 -8.64
CA GLY A 68 -6.46 -12.81 -9.86
C GLY A 68 -7.52 -13.90 -9.70
N ALA A 69 -8.14 -14.29 -10.81
CA ALA A 69 -9.10 -15.39 -10.84
C ALA A 69 -8.34 -16.73 -10.97
N CYS A 70 -8.82 -17.78 -10.32
CA CYS A 70 -8.07 -19.04 -10.15
C CYS A 70 -7.86 -19.77 -11.47
N GLY A 71 -6.69 -19.56 -12.07
CA GLY A 71 -6.31 -20.07 -13.40
C GLY A 71 -6.17 -18.99 -14.49
N SER A 72 -6.49 -17.73 -14.18
CA SER A 72 -6.27 -16.56 -15.03
C SER A 72 -4.92 -15.89 -14.73
N ASP A 73 -4.56 -14.87 -15.51
CA ASP A 73 -3.42 -14.02 -15.18
C ASP A 73 -3.68 -13.30 -13.85
N ASN A 74 -2.70 -13.33 -12.96
CA ASN A 74 -2.75 -12.62 -11.68
C ASN A 74 -2.28 -11.19 -11.86
N THR A 75 -2.72 -10.33 -10.94
CA THR A 75 -2.43 -8.92 -10.93
C THR A 75 -1.92 -8.44 -9.58
N PHE A 76 -1.25 -7.30 -9.59
CA PHE A 76 -1.11 -6.46 -8.42
C PHE A 76 -2.08 -5.29 -8.52
N ASP A 77 -2.78 -5.02 -7.42
CA ASP A 77 -3.75 -3.94 -7.29
C ASP A 77 -3.36 -2.98 -6.15
N VAL A 78 -3.59 -1.68 -6.35
CA VAL A 78 -3.32 -0.63 -5.34
C VAL A 78 -4.54 0.24 -5.01
N MET A 79 -5.58 0.19 -5.83
CA MET A 79 -6.86 0.88 -5.60
C MET A 79 -7.87 -0.11 -5.02
N LEU A 80 -7.82 -0.34 -3.70
CA LEU A 80 -8.57 -1.42 -3.05
C LEU A 80 -9.89 -0.94 -2.42
N ALA A 81 -9.99 0.35 -2.14
CA ALA A 81 -11.22 1.02 -1.72
C ALA A 81 -11.66 2.07 -2.76
N GLY A 82 -12.94 2.44 -2.74
CA GLY A 82 -13.52 3.35 -3.74
C GLY A 82 -12.99 4.79 -3.70
N ASP A 83 -12.41 5.21 -2.57
CA ASP A 83 -11.80 6.53 -2.35
C ASP A 83 -10.26 6.51 -2.41
N ASP A 84 -9.66 5.34 -2.63
CA ASP A 84 -8.21 5.22 -2.75
C ASP A 84 -7.75 5.73 -4.13
N PHE A 85 -6.70 6.55 -4.12
CA PHE A 85 -5.89 6.77 -5.31
C PHE A 85 -4.60 5.99 -5.20
N GLY A 86 -4.30 5.18 -6.22
CA GLY A 86 -3.03 4.47 -6.32
C GLY A 86 -2.69 4.21 -7.77
N MET A 87 -1.42 4.27 -8.13
CA MET A 87 -0.95 3.92 -9.47
C MET A 87 0.25 2.99 -9.39
N LEU A 88 0.28 2.06 -10.32
CA LEU A 88 1.40 1.20 -10.65
C LEU A 88 1.92 1.58 -12.03
N THR A 89 3.23 1.48 -12.19
CA THR A 89 3.89 1.48 -13.50
C THR A 89 4.85 0.29 -13.56
N ASP A 90 4.86 -0.39 -14.70
CA ASP A 90 5.87 -1.41 -15.02
C ASP A 90 7.09 -0.71 -15.60
N LEU A 91 8.26 -0.98 -15.02
CA LEU A 91 9.55 -0.44 -15.45
C LEU A 91 10.36 -1.48 -16.25
N GLY A 92 9.82 -2.69 -16.44
CA GLY A 92 10.49 -3.79 -17.12
C GLY A 92 11.60 -4.42 -16.30
N ASP A 93 12.56 -5.04 -16.98
CA ASP A 93 13.71 -5.71 -16.35
C ASP A 93 14.78 -4.70 -15.90
N VAL A 94 14.47 -4.03 -14.79
CA VAL A 94 15.36 -3.06 -14.14
C VAL A 94 15.64 -3.54 -12.72
N SER A 95 16.89 -3.46 -12.26
CA SER A 95 17.19 -3.79 -10.86
C SER A 95 16.59 -2.75 -9.91
N LEU A 96 16.06 -3.23 -8.79
CA LEU A 96 15.32 -2.41 -7.82
C LEU A 96 16.19 -1.32 -7.18
N GLU A 97 17.48 -1.59 -7.02
CA GLU A 97 18.52 -0.68 -6.51
C GLU A 97 18.67 0.56 -7.38
N ASN A 98 18.47 0.42 -8.69
CA ASN A 98 18.65 1.51 -9.66
C ASN A 98 17.44 2.44 -9.75
N VAL A 99 16.31 2.10 -9.12
CA VAL A 99 15.10 2.91 -9.15
C VAL A 99 15.10 3.92 -7.99
N THR A 100 15.39 5.17 -8.32
CA THR A 100 15.25 6.31 -7.39
C THR A 100 13.82 6.85 -7.40
N ALA A 101 13.45 7.66 -6.40
CA ALA A 101 12.14 8.33 -6.40
C ALA A 101 11.90 9.18 -7.66
N SER A 102 12.95 9.86 -8.15
CA SER A 102 12.90 10.67 -9.38
C SER A 102 12.77 9.84 -10.66
N LYS A 103 13.18 8.57 -10.65
CA LYS A 103 13.10 7.65 -11.79
C LYS A 103 11.87 6.75 -11.76
N ALA A 104 11.18 6.64 -10.63
CA ALA A 104 10.07 5.71 -10.41
C ALA A 104 8.94 5.83 -11.45
N PHE A 105 8.73 7.03 -12.02
CA PHE A 105 7.70 7.29 -13.04
C PHE A 105 8.27 7.88 -14.34
N ASN A 106 9.59 7.91 -14.46
CA ASN A 106 10.30 8.47 -15.61
C ASN A 106 11.71 7.87 -15.75
N TYR A 107 11.81 6.54 -15.74
CA TYR A 107 13.10 5.85 -15.63
C TYR A 107 14.03 6.12 -16.83
N GLU A 108 13.49 6.17 -18.05
CA GLU A 108 14.26 6.35 -19.27
C GLU A 108 14.30 7.80 -19.80
N ASN A 109 13.69 8.77 -19.12
CA ASN A 109 13.56 10.16 -19.63
C ASN A 109 12.96 10.26 -21.05
N THR A 110 12.30 9.21 -21.52
CA THR A 110 11.65 9.14 -22.82
C THR A 110 10.18 9.46 -22.65
N VAL A 111 9.81 10.71 -22.95
CA VAL A 111 8.42 11.07 -23.25
C VAL A 111 7.92 10.10 -24.34
N GLY A 112 6.89 9.32 -24.04
CA GLY A 112 6.19 8.51 -25.05
C GLY A 112 6.63 7.04 -25.23
N ARG A 113 7.50 6.47 -24.38
CA ARG A 113 7.61 5.00 -24.27
C ARG A 113 6.59 4.47 -23.25
N ASP A 114 5.32 4.44 -23.64
CA ASP A 114 4.25 3.60 -23.05
C ASP A 114 4.29 3.34 -21.52
N ASN A 115 4.71 4.31 -20.69
CA ASN A 115 4.63 4.19 -19.23
C ASN A 115 3.14 4.18 -18.89
N LYS A 116 2.56 2.98 -18.80
CA LYS A 116 1.15 2.78 -18.52
C LYS A 116 0.96 2.83 -17.03
N PHE A 117 0.37 3.93 -16.58
CA PHE A 117 -0.11 4.07 -15.21
C PHE A 117 -1.45 3.34 -15.10
N ALA A 118 -1.53 2.39 -14.16
CA ALA A 118 -2.76 1.65 -13.92
C ALA A 118 -2.94 1.37 -12.42
N GLY A 119 -4.18 1.33 -11.93
CA GLY A 119 -4.47 0.87 -10.56
C GLY A 119 -4.26 -0.64 -10.36
N THR A 120 -4.17 -1.37 -11.47
CA THR A 120 -4.03 -2.84 -11.57
C THR A 120 -3.04 -3.18 -12.68
N ILE A 121 -2.07 -4.06 -12.41
CA ILE A 121 -1.08 -4.49 -13.40
C ILE A 121 -0.85 -6.00 -13.37
N LYS A 122 -0.55 -6.61 -14.52
CA LYS A 122 -0.25 -8.04 -14.60
C LYS A 122 1.08 -8.36 -13.93
N VAL A 123 1.15 -9.49 -13.25
CA VAL A 123 2.40 -10.00 -12.65
C VAL A 123 3.29 -10.61 -13.73
N VAL A 124 4.55 -10.16 -13.83
CA VAL A 124 5.54 -10.66 -14.78
C VAL A 124 6.86 -10.93 -14.05
N ASN A 125 7.42 -12.13 -14.21
CA ASN A 125 8.70 -12.50 -13.60
C ASN A 125 9.84 -11.59 -14.07
N GLY A 126 10.70 -11.18 -13.15
CA GLY A 126 11.85 -10.31 -13.42
C GLY A 126 11.49 -8.85 -13.66
N HIS A 127 10.21 -8.47 -13.69
CA HIS A 127 9.82 -7.08 -13.85
C HIS A 127 9.89 -6.32 -12.53
N THR A 128 10.25 -5.05 -12.62
CA THR A 128 10.22 -4.09 -11.52
C THR A 128 9.10 -3.09 -11.75
N TYR A 129 8.39 -2.77 -10.68
CA TYR A 129 7.24 -1.88 -10.67
C TYR A 129 7.48 -0.76 -9.68
N ALA A 130 6.90 0.41 -9.95
CA ALA A 130 6.78 1.48 -8.97
C ALA A 130 5.30 1.70 -8.62
N ALA A 131 5.04 1.88 -7.33
CA ALA A 131 3.73 2.10 -6.76
C ALA A 131 3.70 3.46 -6.06
N LEU A 132 2.78 4.34 -6.48
CA LEU A 132 2.45 5.58 -5.79
C LEU A 132 1.06 5.42 -5.17
N LEU A 133 0.97 5.62 -3.87
CA LEU A 133 -0.26 5.56 -3.10
C LEU A 133 -0.60 6.95 -2.54
N ALA A 134 -1.84 7.36 -2.75
CA ALA A 134 -2.47 8.50 -2.10
C ALA A 134 -3.86 8.08 -1.59
N LYS A 135 -3.87 7.42 -0.45
CA LYS A 135 -5.10 7.00 0.26
C LYS A 135 -5.57 8.10 1.19
N ARG A 136 -6.69 7.94 1.89
CA ARG A 136 -7.14 8.94 2.86
C ARG A 136 -6.00 9.39 3.81
N ASP A 137 -5.42 8.42 4.53
CA ASP A 137 -4.45 8.71 5.60
C ASP A 137 -3.00 8.34 5.27
N ILE A 138 -2.72 7.80 4.07
CA ILE A 138 -1.37 7.36 3.68
C ILE A 138 -0.94 8.04 2.38
N ARG A 139 0.32 8.48 2.35
CA ARG A 139 1.06 8.79 1.11
C ARG A 139 2.28 7.90 1.06
N ALA A 140 2.45 7.13 -0.01
CA ALA A 140 3.59 6.23 -0.13
C ALA A 140 4.12 6.17 -1.56
N LEU A 141 5.43 6.01 -1.68
CA LEU A 141 6.11 5.61 -2.91
C LEU A 141 6.99 4.41 -2.55
N PHE A 142 6.76 3.28 -3.19
CA PHE A 142 7.63 2.12 -3.08
C PHE A 142 7.82 1.48 -4.45
N VAL A 143 8.88 0.69 -4.55
CA VAL A 143 9.22 -0.08 -5.76
C VAL A 143 9.33 -1.54 -5.38
N PHE A 144 8.97 -2.42 -6.28
CA PHE A 144 9.07 -3.86 -6.06
C PHE A 144 9.44 -4.61 -7.33
N ARG A 145 10.20 -5.68 -7.20
CA ARG A 145 10.59 -6.57 -8.28
C ARG A 145 10.01 -7.95 -8.03
N VAL A 146 9.45 -8.55 -9.07
CA VAL A 146 8.93 -9.92 -9.01
C VAL A 146 10.09 -10.89 -9.21
N GLU A 147 10.44 -11.58 -8.14
CA GLU A 147 11.53 -12.59 -8.15
C GLU A 147 11.04 -13.92 -8.69
N ASN A 148 9.84 -14.31 -8.29
CA ASN A 148 9.20 -15.55 -8.74
C ASN A 148 7.67 -15.38 -8.76
N TYR A 149 7.02 -16.00 -9.72
CA TYR A 149 5.59 -15.95 -9.93
C TYR A 149 5.12 -17.22 -10.63
N GLU A 150 4.12 -17.87 -10.04
CA GLU A 150 3.40 -18.99 -10.61
C GLU A 150 1.93 -18.62 -10.83
N ARG A 151 1.38 -18.88 -12.04
CA ARG A 151 0.02 -18.43 -12.42
C ARG A 151 -1.08 -18.85 -11.45
N SER A 152 -1.01 -20.05 -10.88
CA SER A 152 -2.01 -20.54 -9.93
C SER A 152 -1.46 -20.60 -8.51
N GLY A 153 -0.35 -19.93 -8.24
CA GLY A 153 0.47 -20.15 -7.06
C GLY A 153 1.02 -18.86 -6.46
N PRO A 154 2.12 -18.98 -5.71
CA PRO A 154 2.68 -17.87 -4.98
C PRO A 154 3.33 -16.84 -5.91
N ALA A 155 3.47 -15.63 -5.39
CA ALA A 155 4.33 -14.61 -5.95
C ALA A 155 5.33 -14.16 -4.87
N ILE A 156 6.59 -14.06 -5.23
CA ILE A 156 7.65 -13.59 -4.35
C ILE A 156 8.17 -12.29 -4.93
N ILE A 157 8.17 -11.24 -4.12
CA ILE A 157 8.72 -9.95 -4.51
C ILE A 157 9.82 -9.52 -3.55
N THR A 158 10.79 -8.77 -4.08
CA THR A 158 11.60 -7.85 -3.28
C THR A 158 11.02 -6.45 -3.42
N TYR A 159 11.09 -5.64 -2.37
CA TYR A 159 10.59 -4.27 -2.40
C TYR A 159 11.43 -3.32 -1.56
N ALA A 160 11.39 -2.03 -1.88
CA ALA A 160 11.94 -0.97 -1.04
C ALA A 160 11.01 0.24 -1.02
N VAL A 161 10.73 0.75 0.17
CA VAL A 161 9.96 1.97 0.37
C VAL A 161 10.88 3.17 0.12
N LYS A 162 10.48 4.07 -0.78
CA LYS A 162 11.24 5.28 -1.13
C LYS A 162 10.72 6.50 -0.37
N GLN A 163 9.41 6.55 -0.11
CA GLN A 163 8.76 7.57 0.71
C GLN A 163 7.52 6.97 1.37
N TYR A 164 7.25 7.37 2.61
CA TYR A 164 6.03 6.99 3.30
C TYR A 164 5.65 8.05 4.32
N GLY A 165 4.36 8.36 4.43
CA GLY A 165 3.82 9.29 5.41
C GLY A 165 2.40 8.92 5.79
N ILE A 166 2.11 8.99 7.10
CA ILE A 166 0.75 8.93 7.63
C ILE A 166 0.28 10.38 7.79
N VAL A 167 -0.74 10.76 7.03
CA VAL A 167 -1.33 12.09 7.06
C VAL A 167 -2.49 12.04 8.05
N GLY A 168 -2.28 12.53 9.27
CA GLY A 168 -3.38 12.73 10.21
C GLY A 168 -4.18 13.96 9.81
N PHE A 169 -5.49 13.81 9.59
CA PHE A 169 -6.38 14.96 9.46
C PHE A 169 -6.57 15.60 10.84
N VAL A 170 -5.90 16.73 11.07
CA VAL A 170 -6.16 17.55 12.26
C VAL A 170 -7.33 18.52 12.01
N GLN A 171 -7.57 18.86 10.74
CA GLN A 171 -8.65 19.78 10.36
C GLN A 171 -9.01 19.57 8.88
N GLU A 172 -10.28 19.35 8.58
CA GLU A 172 -10.82 19.38 7.23
C GLU A 172 -11.07 20.84 6.87
N ALA A 173 -10.55 21.32 5.74
CA ALA A 173 -10.94 22.64 5.23
C ALA A 173 -12.46 22.63 5.01
N PRO A 174 -13.18 23.76 5.14
CA PRO A 174 -14.65 23.81 5.05
C PRO A 174 -15.24 23.41 3.68
N GLY A 175 -14.43 22.83 2.79
CA GLY A 175 -14.79 22.45 1.43
C GLY A 175 -14.79 23.64 0.48
N PHE A 176 -14.83 23.34 -0.80
CA PHE A 176 -15.18 24.29 -1.84
C PHE A 176 -16.68 24.14 -2.11
N SER A 177 -17.44 25.23 -1.99
CA SER A 177 -18.84 25.23 -2.40
C SER A 177 -18.91 25.48 -3.90
N TRP A 178 -19.43 24.51 -4.65
CA TRP A 178 -19.73 24.69 -6.09
C TRP A 178 -20.83 25.74 -6.33
N ASP A 179 -21.59 26.07 -5.28
CA ASP A 179 -22.63 27.10 -5.29
C ASP A 179 -22.09 28.49 -4.90
N ALA A 180 -20.82 28.59 -4.50
CA ALA A 180 -20.17 29.88 -4.34
C ALA A 180 -20.01 30.50 -5.73
N SER A 181 -20.92 31.41 -6.06
CA SER A 181 -20.83 32.24 -7.24
C SER A 181 -19.49 32.98 -7.17
N ASN A 182 -18.61 32.69 -8.13
CA ASN A 182 -17.38 33.44 -8.33
C ASN A 182 -17.77 34.86 -8.77
N TYR A 183 -18.03 35.74 -7.81
CA TYR A 183 -18.18 37.18 -8.03
C TYR A 183 -16.81 37.86 -7.95
#